data_AF-A0A967XVJ4-F1
#
_entry.id   AF-A0A967XVJ4-F1
#
_cell.length_a   1.000
_cell.length_b   1.000
_cell.length_c   1.000
_cell.angle_alpha   90.00
_cell.angle_beta   90.00
_cell.angle_gamma   90.00
#
_symmetry.space_group_name_H-M   'P 1'
#
loop_
_entity.id
_entity.type
_entity.pdbx_description
1 polymer ?
#
loop_
_entity_poly.entity_id
_entity_poly.type
_entity_poly.pdbx_seq_one_letter_code
_entity_poly.pdbx_strand_id
1 'polypeptide(L)' 'AGRGYEVLKYFAPYVYRVAISNKRLLKLENDCVTFRYKDYKTKNWRTTTLPV' A
#
# COMPACT_ATOMS: atom_id res chain seq x y z
N ALA A 1 -29.18 11.92 -3.83
CA ALA A 1 -27.91 11.78 -3.10
C ALA A 1 -27.41 10.34 -3.26
N GLY A 2 -26.23 10.12 -3.83
CA GLY A 2 -25.69 8.78 -4.11
C GLY A 2 -25.43 8.01 -2.81
N ARG A 3 -25.75 6.71 -2.80
CA ARG A 3 -25.65 5.83 -1.63
C ARG A 3 -24.18 5.54 -1.32
N GLY A 4 -23.63 6.17 -0.27
CA GLY A 4 -22.23 5.97 0.16
C GLY A 4 -21.82 4.51 0.43
N TYR A 5 -22.80 3.61 0.62
CA TYR A 5 -22.57 2.16 0.68
C TYR A 5 -21.95 1.58 -0.59
N GLU A 6 -22.33 2.08 -1.77
CA GLU A 6 -21.76 1.60 -3.04
C GLU A 6 -20.30 2.04 -3.20
N VAL A 7 -19.98 3.26 -2.74
CA VAL A 7 -18.62 3.78 -2.68
C VAL A 7 -17.77 2.95 -1.74
N LEU A 8 -18.28 2.63 -0.54
CA LEU A 8 -17.60 1.77 0.43
C LEU A 8 -17.36 0.36 -0.11
N LYS A 9 -18.36 -0.25 -0.76
CA LYS A 9 -18.23 -1.58 -1.38
C LYS A 9 -17.18 -1.58 -2.48
N TYR A 10 -17.09 -0.50 -3.26
CA TYR A 10 -16.07 -0.33 -4.27
C TYR A 10 -14.67 -0.08 -3.65
N PHE A 11 -14.58 0.73 -2.59
CA PHE A 11 -13.29 1.09 -1.96
C PHE A 11 -12.68 -0.01 -1.11
N ALA A 12 -13.50 -0.80 -0.41
CA ALA A 12 -13.02 -1.82 0.52
C ALA A 12 -11.92 -2.73 -0.03
N PRO A 13 -12.06 -3.34 -1.24
CA PRO A 13 -10.97 -4.15 -1.82
C PRO A 13 -9.77 -3.32 -2.28
N TYR A 14 -9.94 -2.06 -2.66
CA TYR A 14 -8.84 -1.20 -3.10
C TYR A 14 -7.97 -0.72 -1.94
N VAL A 15 -8.58 -0.39 -0.79
CA VAL A 15 -7.84 -0.10 0.45
C VAL A 15 -6.98 -1.31 0.82
N TYR A 16 -7.54 -2.52 0.74
CA TYR A 16 -6.79 -3.75 1.03
C TYR A 16 -5.68 -4.07 0.03
N ARG A 17 -5.83 -3.64 -1.24
CA ARG A 17 -4.82 -3.84 -2.30
C ARG A 17 -3.66 -2.84 -2.19
N VAL A 18 -3.94 -1.61 -1.76
CA VAL A 18 -2.93 -0.54 -1.62
C VAL A 18 -2.26 -0.60 -0.24
N ALA A 19 -2.96 -1.08 0.79
CA ALA A 19 -2.41 -1.23 2.13
C ALA A 19 -1.16 -2.11 2.12
N ILE A 20 -0.03 -1.52 2.48
CA ILE A 20 1.22 -2.23 2.74
C ILE A 20 1.07 -2.86 4.12
N SER A 21 1.12 -4.20 4.20
CA SER A 21 1.09 -4.87 5.50
C SER A 21 2.37 -4.56 6.30
N ASN A 22 2.27 -4.47 7.63
CA ASN A 22 3.43 -4.18 8.49
C ASN A 22 4.63 -5.13 8.24
N LYS A 23 4.36 -6.38 7.84
CA LYS A 23 5.39 -7.37 7.45
C LYS A 23 6.24 -6.96 6.24
N ARG A 24 5.82 -5.95 5.48
CA ARG A 24 6.53 -5.41 4.32
C ARG A 24 7.33 -4.15 4.64
N LEU A 25 7.15 -3.57 5.83
CA LEU A 25 7.99 -2.48 6.33
C LEU A 25 9.34 -3.09 6.74
N LEU A 26 10.42 -2.58 6.17
CA LEU A 26 11.78 -3.04 6.44
C LEU A 26 12.47 -2.13 7.46
N LYS A 27 12.25 -0.83 7.37
CA LYS A 27 12.96 0.17 8.17
C LYS A 27 12.17 1.47 8.27
N LEU A 28 12.24 2.13 9.42
CA LEU A 28 11.72 3.47 9.65
C LEU A 28 12.81 4.26 10.40
N GLU A 29 13.53 5.13 9.71
CA GLU A 29 14.59 5.96 10.30
C GLU A 29 14.66 7.31 9.57
N ASN A 30 15.01 8.38 10.29
CA ASN A 30 15.24 9.72 9.72
C ASN A 30 14.09 10.20 8.82
N ASP A 31 12.85 10.06 9.30
CA ASP A 31 11.63 10.39 8.55
C ASP A 31 11.54 9.69 7.19
N CYS A 32 12.16 8.52 7.05
CA CYS A 32 12.11 7.69 5.85
C CYS A 32 11.58 6.29 6.17
N VAL A 33 10.62 5.82 5.38
CA VAL A 33 10.11 4.44 5.42
C VAL A 33 10.72 3.66 4.27
N THR A 34 11.42 2.58 4.59
CA THR A 34 11.83 1.57 3.62
C THR A 34 10.84 0.40 3.66
N PHE A 35 10.26 0.04 2.52
CA PHE A 35 9.34 -1.08 2.42
C PHE A 35 9.52 -1.88 1.14
N ARG A 36 9.08 -3.14 1.17
CA ARG A 36 9.10 -4.05 0.02
C ARG A 36 7.71 -4.26 -0.55
N TYR A 37 7.54 -4.03 -1.84
CA TYR A 37 6.28 -4.26 -2.55
C TYR A 37 6.50 -5.17 -3.77
N LYS A 38 5.43 -5.82 -4.22
CA LYS A 38 5.45 -6.58 -5.47
C LYS A 38 5.06 -5.62 -6.58
N ASP A 39 5.98 -5.40 -7.51
CA ASP A 39 5.68 -4.65 -8.73
C ASP A 39 4.69 -5.47 -9.55
N TYR A 40 3.50 -4.90 -9.80
CA TYR A 40 2.44 -5.60 -10.53
C TYR A 40 2.78 -5.79 -12.00
N LYS A 41 3.64 -4.93 -12.58
CA LYS A 41 4.06 -5.01 -13.99
C LYS A 41 5.07 -6.12 -14.19
N THR A 42 6.09 -6.17 -13.34
CA THR A 42 7.21 -7.12 -13.47
C THR A 42 7.04 -8.38 -12.63
N LYS A 43 6.02 -8.44 -11.76
CA LYS A 43 5.78 -9.49 -10.75
C LYS A 43 6.96 -9.72 -9.79
N ASN A 44 7.95 -8.85 -9.79
CA ASN A 44 9.14 -8.94 -8.97
C ASN A 44 8.97 -8.17 -7.65
N TRP A 45 9.68 -8.61 -6.63
CA TRP A 45 9.79 -7.87 -5.38
C TRP A 45 10.74 -6.70 -5.55
N ARG A 46 10.30 -5.52 -5.14
CA ARG A 46 11.10 -4.29 -5.13
C ARG A 46 11.09 -3.68 -3.75
N THR A 47 12.21 -3.07 -3.39
CA THR A 47 12.36 -2.29 -2.16
C THR A 47 12.46 -0.81 -2.55
N THR A 48 11.73 0.04 -1.85
CA THR A 48 11.81 1.49 -2.03
C THR A 48 11.86 2.17 -0.68
N THR A 49 12.50 3.34 -0.64
CA THR A 49 12.55 4.21 0.51
C THR A 49 11.86 5.50 0.13
N LEU A 50 10.83 5.88 0.91
CA LEU A 50 10.10 7.11 0.73
C LEU A 50 10.22 7.96 2.00
N PRO A 51 10.35 9.30 1.87
CA PRO A 51 10.16 10.17 3.01
C PRO A 51 8.71 10.06 3.51
N VAL A 52 8.54 10.15 4.83
CA VAL A 52 7.25 10.17 5.55
C VAL A 52 6.57 11.51 5.36
#